data_AF-A0A966W5U9-F1
#
_entry.id   AF-A0A966W5U9-F1
#
_cell.length_a   1.000
_cell.length_b   1.000
_cell.length_c   1.000
_cell.angle_alpha   90.00
_cell.angle_beta   90.00
_cell.angle_gamma   90.00
#
_symmetry.space_group_name_H-M   'P 1'
#
loop_
_entity.id
_entity.type
_entity.pdbx_description
1 polymer ?
#
loop_
_entity_poly.entity_id
_entity_poly.type
_entity_poly.pdbx_seq_one_letter_code
_entity_poly.pdbx_strand_id
1 'polypeptide(L)'
;MANANSNRKIPIACGPRSAAWSSMAGYDYEALGKILDRMFPKHYFWHRGFDGLYGSVARFVETLRTWNPGVSEIGALKFVTAVFGIDLPEVQSLRDFDRGFPQAFFDTVVVRETTRAIAAMGGDAERVVPWVDSGRKPHDGDPFTAHDLDRMLEAAQGAGLRRFLYHHHGNLTPGDWAVISARCGTPWQSTTSPIWSLEGYIGAYSMPGYHPPDLATL
;
A
#
# COMPACT_ATOMS: atom_id res chain seq x y z
N MET A 1 -24.25 -4.06 30.25
CA MET A 1 -23.90 -2.68 30.61
C MET A 1 -22.39 -2.54 30.45
N ALA A 2 -21.92 -1.67 29.56
CA ALA A 2 -20.50 -1.44 29.37
C ALA A 2 -19.90 -0.81 30.64
N ASN A 3 -18.76 -1.32 31.09
CA ASN A 3 -18.04 -0.84 32.27
C ASN A 3 -17.56 0.60 32.03
N ALA A 4 -18.23 1.58 32.63
CA ALA A 4 -17.92 3.00 32.53
C ALA A 4 -16.69 3.43 33.39
N ASN A 5 -15.68 2.56 33.49
CA ASN A 5 -14.55 2.75 34.40
C ASN A 5 -13.16 2.55 33.78
N SER A 6 -13.03 2.55 32.45
CA SER A 6 -11.70 2.65 31.83
C SER A 6 -11.46 4.07 31.36
N ASN A 7 -10.62 4.83 32.09
CA ASN A 7 -10.01 6.07 31.62
C ASN A 7 -9.00 5.82 30.46
N ARG A 8 -9.15 4.70 29.73
CA ARG A 8 -8.27 4.24 28.68
C ARG A 8 -8.70 4.91 27.38
N LYS A 9 -7.85 5.78 26.86
CA LYS A 9 -8.02 6.34 25.51
C LYS A 9 -8.05 5.18 24.51
N ILE A 10 -9.14 5.02 23.77
CA ILE A 10 -9.25 4.04 22.69
C ILE A 10 -8.51 4.63 21.47
N PRO A 11 -7.46 3.97 20.95
CA PRO A 11 -6.76 4.47 19.77
C PRO A 11 -7.69 4.50 18.55
N ILE A 12 -7.68 5.63 17.83
CA ILE A 12 -8.44 5.79 16.59
C ILE A 12 -7.49 5.59 15.42
N ALA A 13 -7.91 4.80 14.45
CA ALA A 13 -7.14 4.61 13.24
C ALA A 13 -8.04 4.47 12.01
N CYS A 14 -7.47 4.77 10.85
CA CYS A 14 -8.16 4.69 9.56
C CYS A 14 -7.25 4.02 8.53
N GLY A 15 -7.87 3.29 7.60
CA GLY A 15 -7.19 2.71 6.45
C GLY A 15 -7.51 3.46 5.15
N PRO A 16 -6.94 4.66 4.92
CA PRO A 16 -7.23 5.40 3.70
C PRO A 16 -6.58 4.75 2.48
N ARG A 17 -6.99 5.18 1.28
CA ARG A 17 -6.25 4.96 0.04
C ARG A 17 -4.87 5.64 0.16
N SER A 18 -3.94 5.33 -0.74
CA SER A 18 -2.67 6.08 -0.82
C SER A 18 -2.94 7.59 -0.93
N ALA A 19 -1.99 8.41 -0.48
CA ALA A 19 -2.14 9.86 -0.37
C ALA A 19 -2.64 10.53 -1.66
N ALA A 20 -2.18 10.05 -2.82
CA ALA A 20 -2.62 10.56 -4.13
C ALA A 20 -4.13 10.47 -4.38
N TRP A 21 -4.82 9.51 -3.74
CA TRP A 21 -6.26 9.28 -3.91
C TRP A 21 -7.12 9.97 -2.86
N SER A 22 -6.52 10.73 -1.93
CA SER A 22 -7.23 11.37 -0.82
C SER A 22 -8.35 12.32 -1.29
N SER A 23 -8.06 13.16 -2.29
CA SER A 23 -9.03 14.08 -2.90
C SER A 23 -10.23 13.36 -3.51
N MET A 24 -9.99 12.24 -4.21
CA MET A 24 -11.06 11.40 -4.77
C MET A 24 -11.91 10.77 -3.67
N ALA A 25 -11.29 10.34 -2.58
CA ALA A 25 -11.96 9.62 -1.50
C ALA A 25 -12.62 10.56 -0.47
N GLY A 26 -12.57 11.88 -0.70
CA GLY A 26 -13.32 12.88 0.07
C GLY A 26 -12.69 13.25 1.41
N TYR A 27 -11.38 13.06 1.58
CA TYR A 27 -10.67 13.47 2.79
C TYR A 27 -9.39 14.26 2.48
N ASP A 28 -9.11 15.25 3.32
CA ASP A 28 -7.79 15.86 3.42
C ASP A 28 -6.88 14.92 4.22
N TYR A 29 -5.81 14.46 3.58
CA TYR A 29 -4.90 13.46 4.13
C TYR A 29 -4.12 13.97 5.36
N GLU A 30 -3.75 15.26 5.36
CA GLU A 30 -3.06 15.90 6.48
C GLU A 30 -4.03 16.16 7.65
N ALA A 31 -5.23 16.65 7.35
CA ALA A 31 -6.27 16.84 8.35
C ALA A 31 -6.66 15.51 9.02
N LEU A 32 -6.71 14.43 8.24
CA LEU A 32 -6.93 13.08 8.76
C LEU A 32 -5.80 12.67 9.73
N GLY A 33 -4.54 12.92 9.39
CA GLY A 33 -3.41 12.58 10.27
C GLY A 33 -3.36 13.34 11.61
N LYS A 34 -4.00 14.52 11.69
CA LYS A 34 -4.14 15.31 12.93
C LYS A 34 -5.08 14.66 13.96
N ILE A 35 -6.02 13.81 13.52
CA ILE A 35 -7.03 13.19 14.39
C ILE A 35 -6.79 11.71 14.68
N LEU A 36 -6.00 11.01 13.86
CA LEU A 36 -5.75 9.58 14.01
C LEU A 36 -4.58 9.33 14.97
N ASP A 37 -4.67 8.29 15.80
CA ASP A 37 -3.48 7.78 16.51
C ASP A 37 -2.58 6.98 15.54
N ARG A 38 -3.17 6.26 14.57
CA ARG A 38 -2.44 5.54 13.50
C ARG A 38 -3.13 5.63 12.14
N MET A 39 -2.35 5.61 11.08
CA MET A 39 -2.82 5.58 9.69
C MET A 39 -2.35 4.30 9.01
N PHE A 40 -3.27 3.62 8.35
CA PHE A 40 -3.02 2.38 7.61
C PHE A 40 -3.21 2.61 6.10
N PRO A 41 -2.35 3.38 5.42
CA PRO A 41 -2.57 3.70 4.02
C PRO A 41 -2.49 2.45 3.14
N LYS A 42 -3.31 2.37 2.10
CA LYS A 42 -3.24 1.25 1.15
C LYS A 42 -2.06 1.46 0.19
N HIS A 43 -0.97 0.72 0.40
CA HIS A 43 0.16 0.63 -0.55
C HIS A 43 -0.16 -0.43 -1.60
N TYR A 44 -1.21 -0.15 -2.35
CA TYR A 44 -1.81 -1.04 -3.33
C TYR A 44 -1.52 -0.53 -4.73
N PHE A 45 -0.61 -1.19 -5.45
CA PHE A 45 0.00 -0.63 -6.67
C PHE A 45 -0.36 -1.36 -7.97
N TRP A 46 -0.94 -2.57 -7.89
CA TRP A 46 -1.27 -3.42 -9.04
C TRP A 46 -2.15 -2.73 -10.09
N HIS A 47 -2.12 -3.31 -11.30
CA HIS A 47 -3.05 -2.99 -12.37
C HIS A 47 -4.36 -3.78 -12.21
N ARG A 48 -5.43 -3.31 -12.86
CA ARG A 48 -6.80 -3.86 -12.75
C ARG A 48 -7.28 -3.95 -11.28
N GLY A 49 -8.32 -4.73 -11.01
CA GLY A 49 -8.94 -4.83 -9.69
C GLY A 49 -9.60 -3.54 -9.21
N PHE A 50 -10.01 -3.49 -7.95
CA PHE A 50 -10.74 -2.34 -7.40
C PHE A 50 -9.83 -1.22 -6.92
N ASP A 51 -8.75 -1.59 -6.23
CA ASP A 51 -8.04 -0.68 -5.35
C ASP A 51 -6.55 -0.50 -5.75
N GLY A 52 -6.09 -1.05 -6.86
CA GLY A 52 -4.72 -0.82 -7.34
C GLY A 52 -4.49 0.60 -7.87
N LEU A 53 -3.30 1.17 -7.66
CA LEU A 53 -2.93 2.49 -8.20
C LEU A 53 -3.00 2.50 -9.73
N TYR A 54 -2.32 1.57 -10.42
CA TYR A 54 -2.38 1.46 -11.88
C TYR A 54 -3.81 1.21 -12.36
N GLY A 55 -4.54 0.31 -11.69
CA GLY A 55 -5.95 0.04 -12.02
C GLY A 55 -6.83 1.29 -11.91
N SER A 56 -6.65 2.09 -10.87
CA SER A 56 -7.38 3.33 -10.65
C SER A 56 -7.07 4.35 -11.74
N VAL A 57 -5.79 4.57 -12.07
CA VAL A 57 -5.38 5.46 -13.16
C VAL A 57 -6.01 5.01 -14.49
N ALA A 58 -5.91 3.72 -14.83
CA ALA A 58 -6.47 3.19 -16.07
C ALA A 58 -7.98 3.46 -16.19
N ARG A 59 -8.75 3.21 -15.12
CA ARG A 59 -10.20 3.48 -15.13
C ARG A 59 -10.52 4.95 -15.29
N PHE A 60 -9.78 5.86 -14.67
CA PHE A 60 -9.97 7.29 -14.87
C PHE A 60 -9.66 7.72 -16.30
N VAL A 61 -8.57 7.22 -16.87
CA VAL A 61 -8.20 7.49 -18.27
C VAL A 61 -9.29 7.00 -19.22
N GLU A 62 -9.75 5.75 -19.06
CA GLU A 62 -10.82 5.18 -19.91
C GLU A 62 -12.15 5.92 -19.75
N THR A 63 -12.52 6.28 -18.52
CA THR A 63 -13.73 7.08 -18.25
C THR A 63 -13.65 8.45 -18.93
N LEU A 64 -12.51 9.14 -18.79
CA LEU A 64 -12.31 10.46 -19.38
C LEU A 64 -12.42 10.41 -20.91
N ARG A 65 -11.84 9.38 -21.55
CA ARG A 65 -11.92 9.17 -23.01
C ARG A 65 -13.31 8.78 -23.47
N THR A 66 -14.01 7.96 -22.70
CA THR A 66 -15.41 7.57 -22.98
C THR A 66 -16.31 8.79 -22.99
N TRP A 67 -16.12 9.71 -22.03
CA TRP A 67 -16.90 10.95 -21.96
C TRP A 67 -16.43 12.01 -22.97
N ASN A 68 -15.19 11.91 -23.47
CA ASN A 68 -14.59 12.89 -24.37
C ASN A 68 -13.87 12.20 -25.54
N PRO A 69 -14.59 11.76 -26.59
CA PRO A 69 -14.02 10.96 -27.69
C PRO A 69 -12.85 11.61 -28.44
N GLY A 70 -12.69 12.94 -28.35
CA GLY A 70 -11.58 13.68 -28.96
C GLY A 70 -10.28 13.69 -28.14
N VAL A 71 -10.29 13.19 -26.91
CA VAL A 71 -9.10 13.17 -26.04
C VAL A 71 -8.24 11.95 -26.34
N SER A 72 -6.97 12.17 -26.65
CA SER A 72 -5.99 11.09 -26.83
C SER A 72 -5.68 10.37 -25.52
N GLU A 73 -5.27 9.10 -25.60
CA GLU A 73 -4.91 8.31 -24.41
C GLU A 73 -3.80 8.96 -23.57
N ILE A 74 -2.72 9.40 -24.23
CA ILE A 74 -1.62 10.09 -23.55
C ILE A 74 -2.06 11.43 -22.95
N GLY A 75 -2.98 12.15 -23.60
CA GLY A 75 -3.55 13.38 -23.06
C GLY A 75 -4.36 13.12 -21.79
N ALA A 76 -5.21 12.08 -21.82
CA ALA A 76 -5.99 11.66 -20.67
C ALA A 76 -5.08 11.16 -19.52
N LEU A 77 -4.04 10.38 -19.81
CA LEU A 77 -3.07 9.91 -18.83
C LEU A 77 -2.35 11.09 -18.14
N LYS A 78 -1.85 12.06 -18.91
CA LYS A 78 -1.23 13.28 -18.38
C LYS A 78 -2.18 14.10 -17.52
N PHE A 79 -3.44 14.22 -17.93
CA PHE A 79 -4.46 14.91 -17.15
C PHE A 79 -4.70 14.22 -15.81
N VAL A 80 -4.96 12.90 -15.81
CA VAL A 80 -5.26 12.13 -14.59
C VAL A 80 -4.09 12.17 -13.61
N THR A 81 -2.87 11.93 -14.10
CA THR A 81 -1.66 11.95 -13.27
C THR A 81 -1.38 13.34 -12.69
N ALA A 82 -1.63 14.42 -13.45
CA ALA A 82 -1.50 15.79 -12.95
C ALA A 82 -2.55 16.12 -11.86
N VAL A 83 -3.82 15.74 -12.06
CA VAL A 83 -4.91 15.98 -11.09
C VAL A 83 -4.64 15.31 -9.75
N PHE A 84 -4.11 14.08 -9.76
CA PHE A 84 -3.82 13.33 -8.54
C PHE A 84 -2.37 13.50 -8.03
N GLY A 85 -1.56 14.30 -8.72
CA GLY A 85 -0.16 14.51 -8.36
C GLY A 85 0.66 13.21 -8.32
N ILE A 86 0.38 12.30 -9.26
CA ILE A 86 1.07 11.02 -9.44
C ILE A 86 2.10 11.19 -10.53
N ASP A 87 3.35 10.82 -10.26
CA ASP A 87 4.39 10.77 -11.28
C ASP A 87 4.62 9.31 -11.66
N LEU A 88 4.30 8.94 -12.91
CA LEU A 88 4.40 7.57 -13.41
C LEU A 88 5.61 7.46 -14.36
N PRO A 89 6.81 7.12 -13.83
CA PRO A 89 8.01 7.07 -14.65
C PRO A 89 7.90 5.94 -15.68
N GLU A 90 8.45 6.18 -16.87
CA GLU A 90 8.52 5.22 -17.97
C GLU A 90 7.15 4.77 -18.55
N VAL A 91 6.04 5.41 -18.15
CA VAL A 91 4.70 5.13 -18.69
C VAL A 91 4.34 6.15 -19.78
N GLN A 92 4.02 5.66 -20.98
CA GLN A 92 3.57 6.49 -22.12
C GLN A 92 2.17 6.09 -22.63
N SER A 93 1.64 4.96 -22.16
CA SER A 93 0.35 4.42 -22.57
C SER A 93 -0.23 3.51 -21.48
N LEU A 94 -1.53 3.22 -21.53
CA LEU A 94 -2.14 2.25 -20.61
C LEU A 94 -1.57 0.84 -20.81
N ARG A 95 -1.09 0.53 -22.02
CA ARG A 95 -0.43 -0.74 -22.33
C ARG A 95 0.87 -0.94 -21.53
N ASP A 96 1.53 0.14 -21.10
CA ASP A 96 2.75 0.01 -20.30
C ASP A 96 2.46 -0.59 -18.91
N PHE A 97 1.22 -0.49 -18.40
CA PHE A 97 0.83 -1.13 -17.14
C PHE A 97 0.84 -2.67 -17.21
N ASP A 98 0.70 -3.24 -18.42
CA ASP A 98 0.77 -4.69 -18.62
C ASP A 98 2.22 -5.22 -18.61
N ARG A 99 3.22 -4.33 -18.58
CA ARG A 99 4.65 -4.69 -18.58
C ARG A 99 5.21 -4.87 -17.16
N GLY A 100 4.39 -4.64 -16.14
CA GLY A 100 4.78 -4.66 -14.73
C GLY A 100 5.39 -3.34 -14.27
N PHE A 101 6.23 -3.41 -13.23
CA PHE A 101 6.77 -2.24 -12.54
C PHE A 101 8.26 -2.06 -12.86
N PRO A 102 8.64 -0.95 -13.55
CA PRO A 102 10.05 -0.60 -13.73
C PRO A 102 10.69 -0.21 -12.40
N GLN A 103 12.02 -0.23 -12.30
CA GLN A 103 12.70 0.17 -11.07
C GLN A 103 12.34 1.60 -10.64
N ALA A 104 12.24 2.53 -11.60
CA ALA A 104 11.87 3.91 -11.35
C ALA A 104 10.50 4.06 -10.65
N PHE A 105 9.57 3.11 -10.83
CA PHE A 105 8.29 3.11 -10.12
C PHE A 105 8.51 3.00 -8.60
N PHE A 106 9.39 2.12 -8.15
CA PHE A 106 9.70 1.95 -6.73
C PHE A 106 10.43 3.18 -6.19
N ASP A 107 11.43 3.67 -6.92
CA ASP A 107 12.25 4.81 -6.54
C ASP A 107 11.46 6.12 -6.46
N THR A 108 10.36 6.22 -7.22
CA THR A 108 9.53 7.43 -7.31
C THR A 108 8.20 7.25 -6.60
N VAL A 109 7.32 6.37 -7.09
CA VAL A 109 5.93 6.27 -6.64
C VAL A 109 5.85 5.73 -5.22
N VAL A 110 6.54 4.62 -4.93
CA VAL A 110 6.49 3.99 -3.61
C VAL A 110 7.12 4.91 -2.55
N VAL A 111 8.27 5.52 -2.85
CA VAL A 111 8.91 6.50 -1.97
C VAL A 111 7.99 7.70 -1.71
N ARG A 112 7.38 8.26 -2.75
CA ARG A 112 6.53 9.46 -2.62
C ARG A 112 5.24 9.20 -1.85
N GLU A 113 4.56 8.08 -2.11
CA GLU A 113 3.35 7.74 -1.36
C GLU A 113 3.65 7.38 0.11
N THR A 114 4.81 6.77 0.37
CA THR A 114 5.27 6.50 1.74
C THR A 114 5.60 7.79 2.50
N THR A 115 6.40 8.67 1.90
CA THR A 115 6.79 9.95 2.52
C THR A 115 5.58 10.86 2.77
N ARG A 116 4.61 10.90 1.85
CA ARG A 116 3.34 11.63 2.04
C ARG A 116 2.55 11.12 3.25
N ALA A 117 2.47 9.81 3.44
CA ALA A 117 1.81 9.23 4.61
C ALA A 117 2.51 9.55 5.94
N ILE A 118 3.85 9.47 5.95
CA ILE A 118 4.64 9.85 7.12
C ILE A 118 4.48 11.35 7.43
N ALA A 119 4.54 12.20 6.41
CA ALA A 119 4.35 13.65 6.56
C ALA A 119 2.96 13.99 7.12
N ALA A 120 1.91 13.33 6.63
CA ALA A 120 0.55 13.52 7.13
C ALA A 120 0.40 13.17 8.62
N MET A 121 1.21 12.24 9.13
CA MET A 121 1.26 11.88 10.55
C MET A 121 2.26 12.72 11.36
N GLY A 122 2.64 13.91 10.87
CA GLY A 122 3.56 14.82 11.54
C GLY A 122 5.02 14.38 11.50
N GLY A 123 5.39 13.55 10.52
CA GLY A 123 6.74 12.99 10.40
C GLY A 123 6.96 11.72 11.25
N ASP A 124 5.96 11.26 11.99
CA ASP A 124 6.06 10.08 12.85
C ASP A 124 5.77 8.80 12.06
N ALA A 125 6.84 8.16 11.58
CA ALA A 125 6.77 6.90 10.84
C ALA A 125 6.18 5.74 11.67
N GLU A 126 6.22 5.81 13.01
CA GLU A 126 5.65 4.77 13.87
C GLU A 126 4.13 4.76 13.84
N ARG A 127 3.52 5.87 13.43
CA ARG A 127 2.06 5.97 13.30
C ARG A 127 1.58 5.53 11.92
N VAL A 128 2.46 5.14 11.01
CA VAL A 128 2.13 4.69 9.64
C VAL A 128 2.38 3.20 9.50
N VAL A 129 1.33 2.44 9.18
CA VAL A 129 1.41 0.99 8.99
C VAL A 129 0.63 0.61 7.72
N PRO A 130 1.22 0.72 6.53
CA PRO A 130 0.49 0.53 5.28
C PRO A 130 -0.09 -0.87 5.15
N TRP A 131 -1.28 -0.96 4.56
CA TRP A 131 -1.78 -2.22 4.01
C TRP A 131 -1.01 -2.54 2.74
N VAL A 132 -0.54 -3.78 2.67
CA VAL A 132 0.17 -4.36 1.54
C VAL A 132 -0.59 -5.60 1.11
N ASP A 133 -0.75 -5.79 -0.19
CA ASP A 133 -1.36 -6.99 -0.76
C ASP A 133 -0.56 -7.36 -2.01
N SER A 134 -0.26 -8.64 -2.18
CA SER A 134 0.49 -9.18 -3.30
C SER A 134 0.00 -10.59 -3.66
N GLY A 135 0.77 -11.33 -4.44
CA GLY A 135 0.41 -12.69 -4.81
C GLY A 135 -0.58 -12.74 -5.97
N ARG A 136 -1.40 -13.78 -6.05
CA ARG A 136 -2.08 -14.16 -7.30
C ARG A 136 -3.21 -13.24 -7.75
N LYS A 137 -3.90 -12.58 -6.81
CA LYS A 137 -5.12 -11.81 -7.09
C LYS A 137 -5.41 -10.73 -6.04
N PRO A 138 -4.48 -9.78 -5.81
CA PRO A 138 -4.62 -8.77 -4.76
C PRO A 138 -5.83 -7.87 -5.02
N HIS A 139 -6.87 -7.97 -4.17
CA HIS A 139 -8.18 -7.32 -4.37
C HIS A 139 -8.69 -7.33 -5.84
N ASP A 140 -8.73 -8.51 -6.44
CA ASP A 140 -9.14 -8.73 -7.85
C ASP A 140 -8.24 -8.05 -8.91
N GLY A 141 -7.07 -7.57 -8.50
CA GLY A 141 -6.03 -7.02 -9.34
C GLY A 141 -5.16 -8.07 -10.02
N ASP A 142 -4.32 -7.57 -10.93
CA ASP A 142 -3.26 -8.38 -11.53
C ASP A 142 -2.24 -8.80 -10.47
N PRO A 143 -1.56 -9.95 -10.67
CA PRO A 143 -0.56 -10.42 -9.74
C PRO A 143 0.54 -9.38 -9.48
N PHE A 144 0.83 -9.13 -8.20
CA PHE A 144 1.99 -8.38 -7.76
C PHE A 144 2.99 -9.38 -7.22
N THR A 145 4.13 -9.55 -7.90
CA THR A 145 5.01 -10.70 -7.63
C THR A 145 5.70 -10.57 -6.27
N ALA A 146 6.21 -11.68 -5.74
CA ALA A 146 7.05 -11.65 -4.54
C ALA A 146 8.28 -10.75 -4.72
N HIS A 147 8.85 -10.69 -5.92
CA HIS A 147 9.97 -9.79 -6.22
C HIS A 147 9.53 -8.31 -6.19
N ASP A 148 8.36 -7.99 -6.73
CA ASP A 148 7.80 -6.63 -6.65
C ASP A 148 7.46 -6.25 -5.21
N LEU A 149 6.93 -7.19 -4.42
CA LEU A 149 6.69 -7.01 -2.99
C LEU A 149 7.98 -6.64 -2.27
N ASP A 150 9.07 -7.37 -2.53
CA ASP A 150 10.36 -7.12 -1.91
C ASP A 150 10.91 -5.72 -2.27
N ARG A 151 10.87 -5.35 -3.56
CA ARG A 151 11.29 -4.02 -4.03
C ARG A 151 10.43 -2.89 -3.45
N MET A 152 9.13 -3.10 -3.32
CA MET A 152 8.21 -2.15 -2.70
C MET A 152 8.52 -1.96 -1.22
N LEU A 153 8.69 -3.06 -0.47
CA LEU A 153 9.01 -3.00 0.96
C LEU A 153 10.39 -2.36 1.19
N GLU A 154 11.36 -2.62 0.30
CA GLU A 154 12.67 -1.97 0.34
C GLU A 154 12.59 -0.47 0.12
N ALA A 155 11.92 -0.04 -0.95
CA ALA A 155 11.75 1.38 -1.26
C ALA A 155 10.98 2.12 -0.15
N ALA A 156 9.92 1.50 0.39
CA ALA A 156 9.16 2.07 1.49
C ALA A 156 10.00 2.16 2.78
N GLN A 157 10.80 1.12 3.09
CA GLN A 157 11.73 1.15 4.22
C GLN A 157 12.79 2.25 4.06
N GLY A 158 13.36 2.39 2.86
CA GLY A 158 14.29 3.47 2.52
C GLY A 158 13.68 4.86 2.66
N ALA A 159 12.38 4.99 2.44
CA ALA A 159 11.59 6.20 2.69
C ALA A 159 11.23 6.44 4.18
N GLY A 160 11.67 5.57 5.08
CA GLY A 160 11.50 5.69 6.52
C GLY A 160 10.42 4.80 7.14
N LEU A 161 9.73 3.98 6.35
CA LEU A 161 8.70 3.08 6.86
C LEU A 161 9.27 2.01 7.79
N ARG A 162 8.54 1.71 8.88
CA ARG A 162 8.98 0.75 9.92
C ARG A 162 8.14 -0.50 10.02
N ARG A 163 6.86 -0.43 9.64
CA ARG A 163 5.87 -1.49 9.82
C ARG A 163 4.92 -1.54 8.64
N PHE A 164 4.33 -2.71 8.41
CA PHE A 164 3.28 -2.90 7.41
C PHE A 164 2.28 -3.96 7.88
N LEU A 165 1.07 -3.92 7.33
CA LEU A 165 0.06 -4.97 7.45
C LEU A 165 -0.01 -5.70 6.12
N TYR A 166 0.00 -7.04 6.14
CA TYR A 166 -0.27 -7.79 4.93
C TYR A 166 -1.75 -8.20 4.91
N HIS A 167 -2.45 -7.80 3.86
CA HIS A 167 -3.79 -8.24 3.55
C HIS A 167 -3.72 -9.53 2.75
N HIS A 168 -4.30 -10.60 3.26
CA HIS A 168 -4.38 -11.89 2.58
C HIS A 168 -5.86 -12.22 2.32
N HIS A 169 -6.22 -12.48 1.07
CA HIS A 169 -7.54 -12.99 0.68
C HIS A 169 -7.36 -14.33 -0.04
N GLY A 170 -6.61 -15.25 0.59
CA GLY A 170 -6.28 -16.56 0.01
C GLY A 170 -5.30 -16.50 -1.17
N ASN A 171 -4.66 -15.35 -1.39
CA ASN A 171 -3.75 -15.07 -2.50
C ASN A 171 -2.26 -15.08 -2.12
N LEU A 172 -1.93 -15.18 -0.84
CA LEU A 172 -0.55 -15.27 -0.35
C LEU A 172 0.14 -16.51 -0.94
N THR A 173 1.30 -16.31 -1.56
CA THR A 173 2.13 -17.40 -2.06
C THR A 173 3.30 -17.70 -1.13
N PRO A 174 3.94 -18.89 -1.25
CA PRO A 174 5.20 -19.17 -0.57
C PRO A 174 6.31 -18.13 -0.82
N GLY A 175 6.33 -17.53 -2.02
CA GLY A 175 7.28 -16.47 -2.35
C GLY A 175 7.00 -15.19 -1.56
N ASP A 176 5.73 -14.78 -1.47
CA ASP A 176 5.34 -13.60 -0.68
C ASP A 176 5.69 -13.81 0.80
N TRP A 177 5.39 -15.00 1.34
CA TRP A 177 5.70 -15.33 2.73
C TRP A 177 7.21 -15.34 3.00
N ALA A 178 8.02 -15.86 2.07
CA ALA A 178 9.48 -15.82 2.19
C ALA A 178 10.00 -14.37 2.29
N VAL A 179 9.45 -13.45 1.49
CA VAL A 179 9.80 -12.02 1.54
C VAL A 179 9.38 -11.39 2.87
N ILE A 180 8.12 -11.56 3.26
CA ILE A 180 7.56 -11.00 4.51
C ILE A 180 8.37 -11.47 5.71
N SER A 181 8.58 -12.78 5.84
CA SER A 181 9.29 -13.40 6.97
C SER A 181 10.74 -12.95 7.07
N ALA A 182 11.47 -12.91 5.93
CA ALA A 182 12.84 -12.41 5.88
C ALA A 182 12.93 -10.93 6.27
N ARG A 183 12.04 -10.10 5.73
CA ARG A 183 11.91 -8.68 6.09
C ARG A 183 11.42 -8.50 7.53
N CYS A 184 10.88 -9.51 8.21
CA CYS A 184 10.51 -9.42 9.63
C CYS A 184 11.56 -10.02 10.58
N GLY A 185 12.74 -10.37 10.07
CA GLY A 185 13.87 -10.82 10.87
C GLY A 185 13.94 -12.33 11.14
N THR A 186 12.90 -13.10 10.78
CA THR A 186 12.93 -14.56 10.87
C THR A 186 12.59 -15.16 9.51
N PRO A 187 13.58 -15.39 8.63
CA PRO A 187 13.34 -15.98 7.31
C PRO A 187 12.64 -17.34 7.40
N TRP A 188 11.54 -17.50 6.67
CA TRP A 188 10.83 -18.77 6.57
C TRP A 188 11.63 -19.80 5.77
N GLN A 189 11.61 -21.05 6.24
CA GLN A 189 12.24 -22.18 5.60
C GLN A 189 11.16 -23.16 5.14
N SER A 190 10.97 -23.26 3.82
CA SER A 190 9.93 -24.11 3.21
C SER A 190 10.11 -25.60 3.46
N THR A 191 11.33 -26.04 3.81
CA THR A 191 11.66 -27.44 4.07
C THR A 191 11.32 -27.90 5.49
N THR A 192 11.20 -26.97 6.44
CA THR A 192 11.05 -27.27 7.88
C THR A 192 9.77 -26.69 8.49
N SER A 193 9.08 -25.80 7.76
CA SER A 193 7.86 -25.15 8.24
C SER A 193 6.80 -25.15 7.13
N PRO A 194 5.65 -25.83 7.32
CA PRO A 194 4.56 -25.71 6.37
C PRO A 194 4.04 -24.26 6.37
N ILE A 195 3.68 -23.76 5.18
CA ILE A 195 2.84 -22.57 5.07
C ILE A 195 1.44 -23.01 5.53
N TRP A 196 1.15 -22.93 6.83
CA TRP A 196 -0.15 -23.36 7.35
C TRP A 196 -1.25 -22.72 6.50
N SER A 197 -2.20 -23.54 6.05
CA SER A 197 -3.29 -23.18 5.13
C SER A 197 -3.99 -21.89 5.56
N LEU A 198 -3.66 -20.78 4.90
CA LEU A 198 -4.15 -19.43 5.21
C LEU A 198 -5.52 -19.16 4.56
N GLU A 199 -6.51 -19.95 4.96
CA GLU A 199 -7.89 -19.45 4.99
C GLU A 199 -7.96 -18.41 6.14
N GLY A 200 -7.79 -17.11 5.83
CA GLY A 200 -8.36 -16.03 6.66
C GLY A 200 -7.63 -15.50 7.92
N TYR A 201 -6.31 -15.28 7.98
CA TYR A 201 -5.62 -14.48 9.03
C TYR A 201 -4.96 -13.15 8.62
N ILE A 202 -5.57 -12.01 9.00
CA ILE A 202 -4.94 -10.68 8.92
C ILE A 202 -3.81 -10.61 9.97
N GLY A 203 -2.58 -10.27 9.55
CA GLY A 203 -1.42 -10.16 10.44
C GLY A 203 -0.69 -8.81 10.33
N ALA A 204 -0.16 -8.31 11.46
CA ALA A 204 0.69 -7.13 11.54
C ALA A 204 2.17 -7.53 11.64
N TYR A 205 3.03 -6.90 10.82
CA TYR A 205 4.41 -7.32 10.63
C TYR A 205 5.39 -6.15 10.82
N SER A 206 6.55 -6.41 11.45
CA SER A 206 7.56 -5.41 11.80
C SER A 206 8.86 -5.64 11.05
N MET A 207 9.47 -4.59 10.49
CA MET A 207 10.72 -4.69 9.70
C MET A 207 11.96 -4.91 10.57
N PRO A 208 13.13 -5.34 10.04
CA PRO A 208 14.28 -5.72 10.85
C PRO A 208 14.90 -4.49 11.52
N GLY A 209 15.32 -4.63 12.78
CA GLY A 209 15.85 -3.52 13.59
C GLY A 209 14.78 -2.68 14.29
N TYR A 210 13.49 -3.03 14.16
CA TYR A 210 12.41 -2.47 14.95
C TYR A 210 12.04 -3.42 16.10
N HIS A 211 12.21 -2.95 17.34
CA HIS A 211 11.69 -3.60 18.53
C HIS A 211 10.40 -2.87 18.94
N PRO A 212 9.21 -3.50 18.87
CA PRO A 212 8.01 -2.87 19.40
C PRO A 212 8.21 -2.59 20.90
N PRO A 213 7.79 -1.42 21.43
CA PRO A 213 7.58 -1.31 22.87
C PRO A 213 6.58 -2.40 23.27
N ASP A 214 6.89 -3.08 24.36
CA ASP A 214 6.15 -4.21 24.89
C ASP A 214 4.63 -3.97 24.79
N LEU A 215 3.91 -4.89 24.12
CA LEU A 215 2.46 -4.81 23.99
C LEU A 215 1.76 -4.84 25.36
N ALA A 216 2.45 -5.27 26.42
CA ALA A 216 2.00 -5.18 27.81
C ALA A 216 2.05 -3.76 28.40
N THR A 217 2.65 -2.78 27.69
CA THR A 217 2.79 -1.39 28.14
C THR A 217 1.94 -0.38 27.35
N LEU A 218 1.00 -0.84 26.51
CA LEU A 218 0.01 -0.02 25.78
C LEU A 218 -1.42 -0.19 26.31
#